data_AF-A4FI22-F1
#
_entry.id   AF-A4FI22-F1
#
_cell.length_a   1.000
_cell.length_b   1.000
_cell.length_c   1.000
_cell.angle_alpha   90.00
_cell.angle_beta   90.00
_cell.angle_gamma   90.00
#
_symmetry.space_group_name_H-M   'P 1'
#
loop_
_entity.id
_entity.type
_entity.pdbx_description
1 polymer ?
#
loop_
_entity_poly.entity_id
_entity_poly.type
_entity_poly.pdbx_seq_one_letter_code
_entity_poly.pdbx_strand_id
1 'polypeptide(L)'
;MTSSAPDERASAEEAVPAGADQDETQSVLQELATSSALLPQAPSEEGEEQPEGTVALPVIEQEGQKYIPVFTSEEALEEAGADVSTAIRVPLAELAANWPSEDMWLAVNPASENGIGLPPDVVRMLPVFAGGASGADGEA
;
A
#
# COMPACT_ATOMS: atom_id res chain seq x y z
N MET A 1 -15.50 -16.46 -61.79
CA MET A 1 -16.79 -16.25 -61.10
C MET A 1 -16.93 -17.30 -60.00
N THR A 2 -16.71 -16.88 -58.75
CA THR A 2 -17.22 -17.41 -57.45
C THR A 2 -16.36 -16.70 -56.38
N SER A 3 -16.78 -15.58 -55.81
CA SER A 3 -17.69 -15.39 -54.66
C SER A 3 -17.28 -16.14 -53.39
N SER A 4 -16.59 -15.45 -52.47
CA SER A 4 -16.90 -15.48 -51.03
C SER A 4 -16.32 -14.25 -50.34
N ALA A 5 -17.18 -13.64 -49.52
CA ALA A 5 -17.01 -12.39 -48.79
C ALA A 5 -16.05 -12.54 -47.59
N PRO A 6 -15.52 -11.43 -47.04
CA PRO A 6 -15.13 -11.42 -45.65
C PRO A 6 -16.41 -11.28 -44.79
N ASP A 7 -16.80 -12.36 -44.14
CA ASP A 7 -17.65 -12.30 -42.95
C ASP A 7 -16.84 -12.88 -41.79
N GLU A 8 -16.21 -11.99 -41.04
CA GLU A 8 -15.89 -12.24 -39.62
C GLU A 8 -16.31 -10.99 -38.85
N ARG A 9 -17.63 -10.79 -38.78
CA ARG A 9 -18.23 -10.07 -37.67
C ARG A 9 -18.46 -11.06 -36.54
N ALA A 10 -17.83 -10.78 -35.40
CA ALA A 10 -18.14 -11.25 -34.05
C ALA A 10 -17.33 -12.45 -33.49
N SER A 11 -16.24 -12.10 -32.79
CA SER A 11 -15.98 -12.47 -31.38
C SER A 11 -14.92 -11.47 -30.89
N ALA A 12 -15.20 -10.41 -30.12
CA ALA A 12 -15.77 -10.40 -28.77
C ALA A 12 -15.07 -11.37 -27.81
N GLU A 13 -13.74 -11.42 -27.83
CA GLU A 13 -12.96 -11.81 -26.65
C GLU A 13 -11.86 -10.76 -26.41
N GLU A 14 -12.28 -9.69 -25.72
CA GLU A 14 -11.39 -8.92 -24.87
C GLU A 14 -11.06 -9.83 -23.67
N ALA A 15 -10.19 -10.82 -23.88
CA ALA A 15 -9.72 -11.72 -22.84
C ALA A 15 -8.37 -11.21 -22.34
N VAL A 16 -8.45 -10.36 -21.31
CA VAL A 16 -7.50 -10.18 -20.21
C VAL A 16 -5.99 -10.22 -20.55
N PRO A 17 -5.24 -9.10 -20.46
CA PRO A 17 -3.82 -9.19 -20.17
C PRO A 17 -3.65 -9.54 -18.68
N ALA A 18 -4.04 -10.75 -18.26
CA ALA A 18 -3.79 -11.26 -16.91
C ALA A 18 -2.54 -12.14 -16.95
N GLY A 19 -1.37 -11.51 -16.87
CA GLY A 19 -0.13 -12.28 -16.84
C GLY A 19 1.18 -11.50 -16.90
N ALA A 20 1.15 -10.16 -16.99
CA ALA A 20 2.37 -9.35 -16.94
C ALA A 20 2.57 -8.64 -15.58
N ASP A 21 1.55 -8.63 -14.72
CA ASP A 21 1.50 -7.70 -13.58
C ASP A 21 1.77 -8.35 -12.22
N GLN A 22 1.85 -9.69 -12.13
CA GLN A 22 2.01 -10.36 -10.84
C GLN A 22 3.44 -10.27 -10.30
N ASP A 23 4.46 -10.54 -11.12
CA ASP A 23 5.87 -10.38 -10.74
C ASP A 23 6.22 -8.91 -10.47
N GLU A 24 5.65 -7.98 -11.24
CA GLU A 24 5.85 -6.55 -11.03
C GLU A 24 5.17 -6.10 -9.71
N THR A 25 3.90 -6.47 -9.50
CA THR A 25 3.19 -6.25 -8.23
C THR A 25 3.98 -6.82 -7.06
N GLN A 26 4.48 -8.05 -7.15
CA GLN A 26 5.27 -8.66 -6.07
C GLN A 26 6.56 -7.89 -5.81
N SER A 27 7.25 -7.43 -6.86
CA SER A 27 8.45 -6.62 -6.73
C SER A 27 8.15 -5.27 -6.06
N VAL A 28 7.06 -4.61 -6.46
CA VAL A 28 6.58 -3.37 -5.84
C VAL A 28 6.21 -3.59 -4.38
N LEU A 29 5.48 -4.67 -4.06
CA LEU A 29 5.12 -5.00 -2.67
C LEU A 29 6.33 -5.32 -1.81
N GLN A 30 7.37 -5.96 -2.36
CA GLN A 30 8.60 -6.27 -1.65
C GLN A 30 9.45 -5.02 -1.40
N GLU A 31 9.57 -4.13 -2.40
CA GLU A 31 10.16 -2.80 -2.24
C GLU A 31 9.42 -2.01 -1.17
N LEU A 32 8.08 -1.97 -1.23
CA LEU A 32 7.25 -1.32 -0.21
C LEU A 32 7.47 -1.94 1.17
N ALA A 33 7.47 -3.26 1.29
CA ALA A 33 7.61 -3.95 2.57
C ALA A 33 8.98 -3.70 3.23
N THR A 34 10.04 -3.61 2.44
CA THR A 34 11.39 -3.27 2.92
C THR A 34 11.61 -1.77 3.07
N SER A 35 10.76 -0.95 2.45
CA SER A 35 10.76 0.50 2.57
C SER A 35 10.16 0.98 3.88
N SER A 36 10.56 2.18 4.28
CA SER A 36 10.05 2.88 5.45
C SER A 36 9.11 3.99 5.02
N ALA A 37 7.96 4.09 5.67
CA ALA A 37 7.00 5.14 5.44
C ALA A 37 6.90 6.09 6.64
N LEU A 38 6.63 7.36 6.33
CA LEU A 38 6.34 8.43 7.25
C LEU A 38 4.84 8.40 7.55
N LEU A 39 4.52 8.19 8.81
CA LEU A 39 3.17 8.31 9.32
C LEU A 39 2.99 9.71 9.92
N PRO A 40 2.04 10.51 9.41
CA PRO A 40 1.72 11.77 10.06
C PRO A 40 1.11 11.47 11.43
N GLN A 41 1.55 12.17 12.47
CA GLN A 41 0.90 12.04 13.77
C GLN A 41 -0.37 12.89 13.77
N ALA A 42 -1.53 12.23 13.77
CA ALA A 42 -2.77 12.93 14.04
C ALA A 42 -2.75 13.42 15.51
N PRO A 43 -3.28 14.62 15.80
CA PRO A 43 -3.51 15.00 17.18
C PRO A 43 -4.42 13.95 17.80
N SER A 44 -3.97 13.29 18.87
CA SER A 44 -4.80 12.29 19.57
C SER A 44 -6.13 12.95 19.93
N GLU A 45 -7.24 12.35 19.48
CA GLU A 45 -8.56 12.79 19.91
C GLU A 45 -8.63 12.62 21.44
N GLU A 46 -8.98 13.69 22.14
CA GLU A 46 -8.98 13.78 23.61
C GLU A 46 -9.82 12.63 24.22
N GLY A 47 -9.15 11.57 24.67
CA GLY A 47 -9.79 10.47 25.41
C GLY A 47 -9.18 9.08 25.29
N GLU A 48 -8.33 8.83 24.29
CA GLU A 48 -7.67 7.53 24.14
C GLU A 48 -6.26 7.58 24.75
N GLU A 49 -6.13 7.06 25.98
CA GLU A 49 -4.83 6.85 26.62
C GLU A 49 -4.05 5.79 25.85
N GLN A 50 -3.31 6.25 24.83
CA GLN A 50 -2.45 5.37 24.04
C GLN A 50 -1.35 4.81 24.95
N PRO A 51 -1.10 3.49 24.95
CA PRO A 51 -0.03 2.91 25.74
C PRO A 51 1.31 3.55 25.35
N GLU A 52 2.04 4.08 26.34
CA GLU A 52 3.38 4.65 26.17
C GLU A 52 4.26 3.65 25.41
N GLY A 53 4.61 4.00 24.16
CA GLY A 53 5.42 3.17 23.28
C GLY A 53 4.68 2.53 22.08
N THR A 54 3.38 2.77 21.91
CA THR A 54 2.65 2.35 20.70
C THR A 54 2.52 3.49 19.71
N VAL A 55 2.78 3.18 18.44
CA VAL A 55 2.63 4.13 17.33
C VAL A 55 1.15 4.45 17.13
N ALA A 56 0.79 5.72 17.27
CA ALA A 56 -0.56 6.22 16.95
C ALA A 56 -0.78 6.12 15.44
N LEU A 57 -1.73 5.29 15.02
CA LEU A 57 -2.11 5.20 13.62
C LEU A 57 -3.14 6.31 13.30
N PRO A 58 -2.83 7.25 12.40
CA PRO A 58 -3.76 8.30 12.00
C PRO A 58 -4.89 7.70 11.16
N VAL A 59 -6.02 7.38 11.78
CA VAL A 59 -7.19 6.86 11.07
C VAL A 59 -7.95 8.01 10.43
N ILE A 60 -8.06 8.01 9.10
CA ILE A 60 -8.92 8.91 8.35
C ILE A 60 -10.18 8.15 7.93
N GLU A 61 -11.35 8.69 8.28
CA GLU A 61 -12.65 8.20 7.82
C GLU A 61 -13.13 9.03 6.63
N GLN A 62 -13.18 8.44 5.44
CA GLN A 62 -13.83 9.04 4.26
C GLN A 62 -14.93 8.13 3.75
N GLU A 63 -16.12 8.69 3.52
CA GLU A 63 -17.25 7.98 2.90
C GLU A 63 -17.62 6.65 3.61
N GLY A 64 -17.33 6.55 4.91
CA GLY A 64 -17.56 5.34 5.72
C GLY A 64 -16.44 4.29 5.64
N GLN A 65 -15.35 4.56 4.93
CA GLN A 65 -14.15 3.74 4.86
C GLN A 65 -13.04 4.33 5.73
N LYS A 66 -12.38 3.48 6.51
CA LYS A 66 -11.23 3.85 7.34
C LYS A 66 -9.93 3.55 6.61
N TYR A 67 -9.07 4.55 6.47
CA TYR A 67 -7.73 4.34 5.93
C TYR A 67 -6.67 5.09 6.71
N ILE A 68 -5.46 4.55 6.70
CA ILE A 68 -4.27 5.16 7.28
C ILE A 68 -3.41 5.71 6.14
N PRO A 69 -3.18 7.02 6.05
CA PRO A 69 -2.22 7.57 5.10
C PRO A 69 -0.79 7.33 5.57
N VAL A 70 0.06 6.85 4.66
CA VAL A 70 1.49 6.72 4.84
C VAL A 70 2.21 7.38 3.67
N PHE A 71 3.38 7.96 3.93
CA PHE A 71 4.12 8.69 2.90
C PHE A 71 5.53 8.14 2.78
N THR A 72 5.99 7.83 1.59
CA THR A 72 7.37 7.35 1.41
C THR A 72 8.38 8.50 1.39
N SER A 73 7.90 9.74 1.30
CA SER A 73 8.71 10.96 1.17
C SER A 73 8.14 12.11 2.00
N GLU A 74 9.03 13.00 2.45
CA GLU A 74 8.66 14.20 3.21
C GLU A 74 7.83 15.16 2.35
N GLU A 75 8.20 15.35 1.08
CA GLU A 75 7.45 16.18 0.12
C GLU A 75 6.01 15.71 -0.05
N ALA A 76 5.79 14.40 -0.18
CA ALA A 76 4.44 13.82 -0.30
C ALA A 76 3.60 14.04 0.97
N LEU A 77 4.25 14.09 2.13
CA LEU A 77 3.62 14.37 3.41
C LEU A 77 3.26 15.86 3.54
N GLU A 78 4.12 16.76 3.07
CA GLU A 78 3.84 18.21 2.98
C GLU A 78 2.71 18.52 2.00
N GLU A 79 2.66 17.83 0.85
CA GLU A 79 1.58 17.93 -0.15
C GLU A 79 0.22 17.51 0.44
N ALA A 80 0.22 16.57 1.38
CA ALA A 80 -0.97 16.19 2.13
C ALA A 80 -1.36 17.21 3.22
N GLY A 81 -0.54 18.22 3.47
CA GLY A 81 -0.74 19.22 4.52
C GLY A 81 -0.41 18.71 5.93
N ALA A 82 0.42 17.66 6.06
CA ALA A 82 0.85 17.14 7.35
C ALA A 82 2.22 17.70 7.78
N ASP A 83 2.47 17.71 9.09
CA ASP A 83 3.73 18.21 9.67
C ASP A 83 4.83 17.14 9.68
N VAL A 84 5.82 17.30 8.81
CA VAL A 84 6.99 16.40 8.71
C VAL A 84 7.75 16.30 10.04
N SER A 85 7.80 17.39 10.81
CA SER A 85 8.48 17.41 12.11
C SER A 85 7.82 16.54 13.18
N THR A 86 6.53 16.25 13.01
CA THR A 86 5.77 15.36 13.91
C THR A 86 5.60 13.97 13.32
N ALA A 87 5.90 13.80 12.02
CA ALA A 87 5.81 12.53 11.36
C ALA A 87 6.86 11.55 11.93
N ILE A 88 6.44 10.30 12.07
CA ILE A 88 7.30 9.21 12.52
C ILE A 88 7.60 8.29 11.34
N ARG A 89 8.88 7.97 11.16
CA ARG A 89 9.31 7.01 10.15
C ARG A 89 9.20 5.60 10.72
N VAL A 90 8.42 4.75 10.09
CA VAL A 90 8.22 3.35 10.48
C VAL A 90 8.43 2.41 9.28
N PRO A 91 8.99 1.21 9.46
CA PRO A 91 9.06 0.21 8.41
C PRO A 91 7.65 -0.25 8.03
N LEU A 92 7.32 -0.32 6.74
CA LEU A 92 6.01 -0.79 6.29
C LEU A 92 5.73 -2.24 6.73
N ALA A 93 6.75 -3.11 6.71
CA ALA A 93 6.63 -4.47 7.24
C ALA A 93 6.32 -4.52 8.74
N GLU A 94 6.93 -3.66 9.57
CA GLU A 94 6.66 -3.62 11.01
C GLU A 94 5.30 -3.03 11.33
N LEU A 95 4.92 -1.98 10.60
CA LEU A 95 3.60 -1.38 10.65
C LEU A 95 2.51 -2.41 10.34
N ALA A 96 2.68 -3.15 9.25
CA ALA A 96 1.79 -4.22 8.86
C ALA A 96 1.77 -5.39 9.84
N ALA A 97 2.91 -5.74 10.44
CA ALA A 97 2.99 -6.81 11.44
C ALA A 97 2.24 -6.46 12.75
N ASN A 98 2.22 -5.18 13.12
CA ASN A 98 1.53 -4.67 14.32
C ASN A 98 0.16 -4.06 14.00
N TRP A 99 -0.40 -4.34 12.82
CA TRP A 99 -1.63 -3.72 12.37
C TRP A 99 -2.83 -4.13 13.24
N PRO A 100 -3.49 -3.18 13.95
CA PRO A 100 -4.49 -3.51 14.97
C PRO A 100 -5.87 -3.83 14.38
N SER A 101 -6.11 -3.56 13.09
CA SER A 101 -7.45 -3.64 12.50
C SER A 101 -7.45 -4.21 11.09
N GLU A 102 -8.17 -5.29 10.88
CA GLU A 102 -8.25 -6.02 9.61
C GLU A 102 -9.23 -5.43 8.58
N ASP A 103 -9.91 -4.34 8.92
CA ASP A 103 -10.84 -3.60 8.05
C ASP A 103 -10.25 -2.28 7.53
N MET A 104 -9.09 -1.85 8.09
CA MET A 104 -8.49 -0.55 7.74
C MET A 104 -7.60 -0.64 6.51
N TRP A 105 -7.81 0.27 5.58
CA TRP A 105 -7.01 0.40 4.37
C TRP A 105 -5.72 1.18 4.66
N LEU A 106 -4.69 0.94 3.86
CA LEU A 106 -3.45 1.71 3.90
C LEU A 106 -3.35 2.51 2.61
N ALA A 107 -3.28 3.83 2.71
CA ALA A 107 -3.09 4.69 1.56
C ALA A 107 -1.64 5.16 1.52
N VAL A 108 -0.86 4.67 0.56
CA VAL A 108 0.53 5.08 0.33
C VAL A 108 0.55 6.29 -0.59
N ASN A 109 1.10 7.40 -0.12
CA ASN A 109 1.18 8.69 -0.81
C ASN A 109 -0.17 9.14 -1.42
N PRO A 110 -1.29 9.18 -0.66
CA PRO A 110 -2.61 9.49 -1.22
C PRO A 110 -2.71 10.89 -1.84
N ALA A 111 -1.87 11.82 -1.39
CA ALA A 111 -1.80 13.18 -1.93
C ALA A 111 -0.90 13.30 -3.17
N SER A 112 -0.12 12.27 -3.50
CA SER A 112 0.76 12.25 -4.67
C SER A 112 0.07 11.61 -5.87
N GLU A 113 0.56 11.94 -7.08
CA GLU A 113 0.03 11.40 -8.34
C GLU A 113 0.15 9.87 -8.46
N ASN A 114 1.11 9.26 -7.73
CA ASN A 114 1.30 7.81 -7.60
C ASN A 114 0.70 7.23 -6.31
N GLY A 115 -0.38 7.83 -5.79
CA GLY A 115 -1.05 7.32 -4.60
C GLY A 115 -1.62 5.91 -4.80
N ILE A 116 -1.29 4.99 -3.89
CA ILE A 116 -1.73 3.59 -3.94
C ILE A 116 -2.54 3.28 -2.68
N GLY A 117 -3.78 2.85 -2.85
CA GLY A 117 -4.60 2.27 -1.78
C GLY A 117 -4.38 0.77 -1.68
N LEU A 118 -3.73 0.31 -0.62
CA LEU A 118 -3.59 -1.11 -0.31
C LEU A 118 -4.72 -1.56 0.63
N PRO A 119 -5.46 -2.63 0.27
CA PRO A 119 -6.46 -3.20 1.15
C PRO A 119 -5.78 -3.90 2.35
N PRO A 120 -6.49 -4.05 3.48
CA PRO A 120 -5.94 -4.64 4.71
C PRO A 120 -5.34 -6.04 4.51
N ASP A 121 -5.93 -6.84 3.62
CA ASP A 121 -5.41 -8.17 3.28
C ASP A 121 -3.98 -8.11 2.72
N VAL A 122 -3.72 -7.18 1.80
CA VAL A 122 -2.40 -6.96 1.20
C VAL A 122 -1.42 -6.36 2.20
N VAL A 123 -1.88 -5.43 3.05
CA VAL A 123 -1.06 -4.84 4.11
C VAL A 123 -0.51 -5.93 5.02
N ARG A 124 -1.35 -6.86 5.47
CA ARG A 124 -0.93 -7.98 6.34
C ARG A 124 0.04 -8.94 5.66
N MET A 125 0.07 -8.98 4.33
CA MET A 125 1.03 -9.77 3.58
C MET A 125 2.39 -9.07 3.41
N LEU A 126 2.49 -7.74 3.56
CA LEU A 126 3.77 -7.00 3.48
C LEU A 126 4.93 -7.65 4.27
N PRO A 127 4.80 -8.03 5.55
CA PRO A 127 5.90 -8.67 6.28
C PRO A 127 6.35 -10.00 5.67
N VAL A 128 5.46 -10.73 4.98
CA VAL A 128 5.81 -11.97 4.26
C VAL A 128 6.70 -11.65 3.06
N PHE A 129 6.42 -10.56 2.35
CA PHE A 129 7.23 -10.11 1.21
C PHE A 129 8.60 -9.59 1.65
N ALA A 130 8.70 -8.90 2.80
CA ALA A 130 9.98 -8.46 3.37
C ALA A 130 10.88 -9.65 3.79
N GLY A 131 10.29 -10.73 4.32
CA GLY A 131 11.03 -11.93 4.74
C GLY A 131 11.67 -12.73 3.59
N GLY A 132 11.19 -12.55 2.36
CA GLY A 132 11.71 -13.24 1.17
C GLY A 132 13.11 -12.82 0.72
N ALA A 133 13.56 -11.61 1.10
CA ALA A 133 14.88 -11.11 0.76
C ALA A 133 16.01 -11.74 1.60
N SER A 134 15.68 -12.43 2.70
CA SER A 134 16.67 -13.04 3.60
C SER A 134 17.09 -14.46 3.19
N GLY A 135 16.69 -14.93 1.99
CA GLY A 135 17.00 -16.29 1.49
C GLY A 135 18.13 -16.37 0.45
N ALA A 136 18.81 -15.27 0.11
CA ALA A 136 19.88 -15.25 -0.89
C ALA A 136 21.23 -14.77 -0.30
N ASP A 137 21.58 -15.23 0.89
CA ASP A 137 22.98 -15.22 1.36
C ASP A 137 23.24 -16.54 2.08
N GLY A 138 23.91 -17.46 1.40
CA GLY A 138 24.42 -18.69 2.01
C GLY A 138 24.24 -19.95 1.17
N GLU A 139 25.07 -20.15 0.15
CA GLU A 139 25.66 -21.49 -0.05
C GLU A 139 27.06 -21.40 -0.69
N ALA A 140 28.02 -21.78 0.16
CA ALA A 140 29.45 -22.18 0.03
C ALA A 140 30.18 -22.18 -1.32
#